data_AF-A0A7X7TS79-F1
#
_entry.id   AF-A0A7X7TS79-F1
#
_cell.length_a   1.000
_cell.length_b   1.000
_cell.length_c   1.000
_cell.angle_alpha   90.00
_cell.angle_beta   90.00
_cell.angle_gamma   90.00
#
_symmetry.space_group_name_H-M   'P 1'
#
loop_
_entity.id
_entity.type
_entity.pdbx_description
1 polymer ?
#
loop_
_entity_poly.entity_id
_entity_poly.type
_entity_poly.pdbx_seq_one_letter_code
_entity_poly.pdbx_strand_id
1 'polypeptide(L)'
;MNIAKPCVEEVEKYQLMWYSSESDMPKEHALDKLFLTTYPLNKCIDDVLVKVSVLNDIYGTNLFNTFAMASHIVELDIDERLQKADDTLVMDIAKMTLPNGQVKSFYSFATKYCSRHKPKDYPLYDSYVDKVLRYFRDVDGFYEFKSQDLKDYPLFRRIVSEFRDFYGLGEYDFKKIDMYLRRLGKEKFSKM
;
A
#
# COMPACT_ATOMS: atom_id res chain seq x y z
N MET A 1 -13.78 -4.68 21.47
CA MET A 1 -12.34 -4.35 21.49
C MET A 1 -12.20 -2.85 21.70
N ASN A 2 -11.37 -2.39 22.64
CA ASN A 2 -11.16 -0.95 22.86
C ASN A 2 -9.85 -0.54 22.15
N ILE A 3 -9.97 0.22 21.06
CA ILE A 3 -8.84 0.75 20.30
C ILE A 3 -8.79 2.26 20.57
N ALA A 4 -7.60 2.78 20.90
CA ALA A 4 -7.42 4.20 21.14
C ALA A 4 -7.82 5.02 19.90
N LYS A 5 -8.50 6.15 20.13
CA LYS A 5 -8.88 7.06 19.05
C LYS A 5 -7.62 7.56 18.32
N PRO A 6 -7.57 7.54 16.99
CA PRO A 6 -6.44 8.06 16.23
C PRO A 6 -6.21 9.54 16.55
N CYS A 7 -4.96 9.86 16.83
CA CYS A 7 -4.45 11.20 17.11
C CYS A 7 -2.94 11.23 16.83
N VAL A 8 -2.35 12.42 16.88
CA VAL A 8 -0.91 12.66 16.69
C VAL A 8 -0.08 11.74 17.58
N GLU A 9 -0.42 11.67 18.88
CA GLU A 9 0.32 10.88 19.86
C GLU A 9 0.29 9.37 19.55
N GLU A 10 -0.86 8.84 19.11
CA GLU A 10 -0.95 7.44 18.72
C GLU A 10 -0.16 7.17 17.43
N VAL A 11 -0.22 8.06 16.44
CA VAL A 11 0.56 7.92 15.20
C VAL A 11 2.07 7.90 15.50
N GLU A 12 2.55 8.83 16.32
CA GLU A 12 3.97 8.92 16.68
C GLU A 12 4.44 7.71 17.50
N LYS A 13 3.61 7.23 18.43
CA LYS A 13 3.89 6.01 19.19
C LYS A 13 4.16 4.81 18.28
N TYR A 14 3.31 4.55 17.29
CA TYR A 14 3.54 3.42 16.37
C TYR A 14 4.72 3.66 15.40
N GLN A 15 5.03 4.92 15.07
CA GLN A 15 6.23 5.27 14.31
C GLN A 15 7.51 4.99 15.13
N LEU A 16 7.56 5.36 16.40
CA LEU A 16 8.71 5.07 17.26
C LEU A 16 8.95 3.56 17.39
N MET A 17 7.89 2.78 17.57
CA MET A 17 7.99 1.32 17.52
C MET A 17 8.51 0.82 16.16
N TRP A 18 8.26 1.56 15.07
CA TRP A 18 8.71 1.19 13.73
C TRP A 18 10.20 1.37 13.56
N TYR A 19 10.68 2.55 13.91
CA TYR A 19 12.10 2.88 13.81
C TYR A 19 12.98 2.01 14.72
N SER A 20 12.43 1.44 15.80
CA SER A 20 13.14 0.50 16.67
C SER A 20 13.10 -0.96 16.21
N SER A 21 12.43 -1.28 15.10
CA SER A 21 12.34 -2.66 14.60
C SER A 21 13.63 -3.09 13.88
N GLU A 22 14.34 -4.07 14.46
CA GLU A 22 15.58 -4.62 13.89
C GLU A 22 15.40 -5.23 12.50
N SER A 23 14.19 -5.73 12.18
CA SER A 23 13.92 -6.46 10.93
C SER A 23 13.10 -5.65 9.91
N ASP A 24 12.25 -4.72 10.34
CA ASP A 24 11.43 -3.95 9.39
C ASP A 24 12.26 -2.85 8.72
N MET A 25 13.10 -2.14 9.47
CA MET A 25 13.88 -1.00 8.94
C MET A 25 14.84 -1.39 7.81
N PRO A 26 15.64 -2.47 7.91
CA PRO A 26 16.48 -2.91 6.80
C PRO A 26 15.69 -3.26 5.54
N LYS A 27 14.51 -3.86 5.68
CA LYS A 27 13.62 -4.19 4.55
C LYS A 27 13.09 -2.93 3.86
N GLU A 28 12.68 -1.93 4.63
CA GLU A 28 12.27 -0.63 4.09
C GLU A 28 13.40 0.06 3.36
N HIS A 29 14.60 0.12 3.95
CA HIS A 29 15.76 0.75 3.31
C HIS A 29 16.19 0.01 2.04
N ALA A 30 16.11 -1.32 2.02
CA ALA A 30 16.39 -2.11 0.82
C ALA A 30 15.41 -1.79 -0.31
N LEU A 31 14.11 -1.67 0.01
CA LEU A 31 13.09 -1.30 -0.97
C LEU A 31 13.24 0.16 -1.43
N ASP A 32 13.47 1.10 -0.52
CA ASP A 32 13.68 2.51 -0.88
C ASP A 32 14.93 2.65 -1.77
N LYS A 33 16.04 1.96 -1.45
CA LYS A 33 17.23 1.92 -2.31
C LYS A 33 16.90 1.35 -3.69
N LEU A 34 16.17 0.24 -3.74
CA LEU A 34 15.84 -0.44 -5.00
C LEU A 34 14.95 0.42 -5.90
N PHE A 35 13.87 0.97 -5.36
CA PHE A 35 12.83 1.68 -6.11
C PHE A 35 13.15 3.15 -6.38
N LEU A 36 13.93 3.81 -5.52
CA LEU A 36 14.17 5.26 -5.63
C LEU A 36 15.57 5.59 -6.15
N THR A 37 16.54 4.67 -6.00
CA THR A 37 17.94 4.91 -6.37
C THR A 37 18.42 3.98 -7.48
N THR A 38 18.29 2.66 -7.29
CA THR A 38 18.88 1.68 -8.21
C THR A 38 18.08 1.57 -9.52
N TYR A 39 16.76 1.37 -9.43
CA TYR A 39 15.86 1.15 -10.57
C TYR A 39 14.62 2.07 -10.54
N PRO A 40 14.81 3.39 -10.65
CA PRO A 40 13.72 4.35 -10.47
C PRO A 40 12.65 4.32 -11.56
N LEU A 41 12.96 3.79 -12.74
CA LEU A 41 12.06 3.74 -13.90
C LEU A 41 11.47 2.35 -14.12
N ASN A 42 10.45 2.26 -14.96
CA ASN A 42 9.68 1.05 -15.24
C ASN A 42 9.79 0.57 -16.71
N LYS A 43 10.90 0.90 -17.37
CA LYS A 43 11.09 0.69 -18.82
C LYS A 43 11.90 -0.56 -19.19
N CYS A 44 12.75 -1.03 -18.28
CA CYS A 44 13.60 -2.18 -18.50
C CYS A 44 13.00 -3.41 -17.82
N ILE A 45 12.82 -4.51 -18.56
CA ILE A 45 12.24 -5.74 -18.03
C ILE A 45 13.07 -6.33 -16.89
N ASP A 46 14.40 -6.28 -16.97
CA ASP A 46 15.29 -6.83 -15.95
C ASP A 46 15.14 -6.05 -14.62
N ASP A 47 15.14 -4.72 -14.70
CA ASP A 47 14.97 -3.83 -13.56
C ASP A 47 13.61 -4.03 -12.88
N VAL A 48 12.55 -4.09 -13.69
CA VAL A 48 11.18 -4.31 -13.20
C VAL A 48 11.04 -5.70 -12.60
N LEU A 49 11.64 -6.73 -13.19
CA LEU A 49 11.62 -8.09 -12.65
C LEU A 49 12.28 -8.18 -11.27
N VAL A 50 13.41 -7.50 -11.07
CA VAL A 50 14.05 -7.44 -9.75
C VAL A 50 13.14 -6.72 -8.75
N LYS A 51 12.55 -5.57 -9.12
CA LYS A 51 11.59 -4.84 -8.27
C LYS A 51 10.41 -5.71 -7.87
N VAL A 52 9.75 -6.36 -8.84
CA VAL A 52 8.59 -7.23 -8.62
C VAL A 52 8.96 -8.39 -7.68
N SER A 53 10.11 -9.03 -7.91
CA SER A 53 10.55 -10.20 -7.14
C SER A 53 10.87 -9.84 -5.69
N VAL A 54 11.66 -8.79 -5.47
CA VAL A 54 12.03 -8.32 -4.12
C VAL A 54 10.80 -7.81 -3.36
N LEU A 55 9.91 -7.06 -4.03
CA LEU A 55 8.67 -6.59 -3.41
C LEU A 55 7.77 -7.75 -2.98
N ASN A 56 7.60 -8.75 -3.86
CA ASN A 56 6.77 -9.90 -3.59
C ASN A 56 7.28 -10.71 -2.39
N ASP A 57 8.60 -10.90 -2.29
CA ASP A 57 9.24 -11.61 -1.19
C ASP A 57 9.09 -10.85 0.14
N ILE A 58 9.47 -9.56 0.16
CA ILE A 58 9.45 -8.75 1.40
C ILE A 58 8.03 -8.58 1.96
N TYR A 59 7.03 -8.40 1.08
CA TYR A 59 5.65 -8.21 1.50
C TYR A 59 4.80 -9.48 1.55
N GLY A 60 5.29 -10.61 1.02
CA GLY A 60 4.52 -11.85 0.95
C GLY A 60 3.24 -11.71 0.12
N THR A 61 3.28 -11.00 -1.01
CA THR A 61 2.06 -10.71 -1.81
C THR A 61 1.49 -11.92 -2.54
N ASN A 62 2.14 -13.09 -2.45
CA ASN A 62 1.75 -14.34 -3.11
C ASN A 62 1.58 -14.19 -4.63
N LEU A 63 2.42 -13.37 -5.26
CA LEU A 63 2.49 -13.27 -6.71
C LEU A 63 3.19 -14.52 -7.26
N PHE A 64 2.45 -15.35 -7.98
CA PHE A 64 2.92 -16.65 -8.47
C PHE A 64 3.79 -16.56 -9.73
N ASN A 65 3.64 -15.49 -10.52
CA ASN A 65 4.37 -15.28 -11.77
C ASN A 65 4.91 -13.86 -11.81
N THR A 66 6.13 -13.68 -11.30
CA THR A 66 6.79 -12.37 -11.23
C THR A 66 7.17 -11.85 -12.61
N PHE A 67 7.56 -12.74 -13.54
CA PHE A 67 7.89 -12.34 -14.91
C PHE A 67 6.68 -11.78 -15.64
N ALA A 68 5.52 -12.45 -15.59
CA ALA A 68 4.31 -11.94 -16.24
C ALA A 68 3.89 -10.56 -15.70
N MET A 69 3.97 -10.35 -14.38
CA MET A 69 3.69 -9.05 -13.78
C MET A 69 4.72 -7.99 -14.20
N ALA A 70 6.00 -8.35 -14.31
CA ALA A 70 7.03 -7.45 -14.77
C ALA A 70 6.79 -7.00 -16.22
N SER A 71 6.49 -7.95 -17.12
CA SER A 71 6.13 -7.64 -18.50
C SER A 71 4.89 -6.74 -18.58
N HIS A 72 3.85 -7.07 -17.81
CA HIS A 72 2.62 -6.27 -17.72
C HIS A 72 2.91 -4.82 -17.30
N ILE A 73 3.76 -4.60 -16.30
CA ILE A 73 4.14 -3.26 -15.85
C ILE A 73 4.92 -2.49 -16.92
N VAL A 74 5.86 -3.15 -17.62
CA VAL A 74 6.63 -2.52 -18.70
C VAL A 74 5.71 -2.14 -19.87
N GLU A 75 4.78 -3.02 -20.25
CA GLU A 75 3.81 -2.78 -21.33
C GLU A 75 2.87 -1.61 -21.04
N LEU A 76 2.54 -1.37 -19.76
CA LEU A 76 1.69 -0.25 -19.33
C LEU A 76 2.38 1.13 -19.37
N ASP A 77 3.70 1.20 -19.57
CA ASP A 77 4.51 2.45 -19.59
C ASP A 77 4.14 3.44 -18.46
N ILE A 78 4.28 2.99 -17.22
CA ILE A 78 3.60 3.61 -16.06
C ILE A 78 4.29 4.87 -15.50
N ASP A 79 5.49 5.20 -15.95
CA ASP A 79 6.33 6.23 -15.29
C ASP A 79 5.68 7.61 -15.30
N GLU A 80 5.05 8.02 -16.41
CA GLU A 80 4.36 9.32 -16.49
C GLU A 80 3.14 9.36 -15.56
N ARG A 81 2.38 8.26 -15.50
CA ARG A 81 1.19 8.13 -14.66
C ARG A 81 1.54 8.17 -13.17
N LEU A 82 2.66 7.53 -12.79
CA LEU A 82 3.22 7.63 -11.43
C LEU A 82 3.60 9.08 -11.08
N GLN A 83 4.18 9.85 -12.00
CA GLN A 83 4.50 11.27 -11.73
C GLN A 83 3.25 12.13 -11.52
N LYS A 84 2.17 11.80 -12.23
CA LYS A 84 0.87 12.50 -12.12
C LYS A 84 0.01 12.03 -10.95
N ALA A 85 0.49 11.05 -10.17
CA ALA A 85 -0.28 10.41 -9.09
C ALA A 85 -1.67 9.92 -9.55
N ASP A 86 -1.73 9.35 -10.77
CA ASP A 86 -2.93 8.74 -11.34
C ASP A 86 -3.40 7.57 -10.47
N ASP A 87 -4.60 7.68 -9.91
CA ASP A 87 -5.19 6.70 -9.02
C ASP A 87 -5.76 5.48 -9.76
N THR A 88 -6.08 5.60 -11.05
CA THR A 88 -6.54 4.47 -11.86
C THR A 88 -5.41 3.47 -12.14
N LEU A 89 -4.16 3.92 -12.10
CA LEU A 89 -2.96 3.10 -12.38
C LEU A 89 -2.87 1.83 -11.54
N VAL A 90 -3.22 1.91 -10.25
CA VAL A 90 -3.18 0.75 -9.36
C VAL A 90 -4.09 -0.36 -9.88
N MET A 91 -5.27 0.00 -10.39
CA MET A 91 -6.24 -0.98 -10.88
C MET A 91 -5.78 -1.63 -12.19
N ASP A 92 -5.07 -0.89 -13.04
CA ASP A 92 -4.50 -1.41 -14.28
C ASP A 92 -3.35 -2.38 -14.00
N ILE A 93 -2.45 -2.04 -13.07
CA ILE A 93 -1.40 -2.98 -12.62
C ILE A 93 -2.01 -4.21 -11.94
N ALA A 94 -3.07 -4.02 -11.14
CA ALA A 94 -3.68 -5.11 -10.39
C ALA A 94 -4.33 -6.16 -11.28
N LYS A 95 -4.94 -5.76 -12.41
CA LYS A 95 -5.69 -6.68 -13.28
C LYS A 95 -4.73 -7.34 -14.28
N MET A 96 -4.41 -8.61 -14.04
CA MET A 96 -3.57 -9.40 -14.94
C MET A 96 -4.37 -10.57 -15.51
N THR A 97 -4.30 -10.76 -16.83
CA THR A 97 -4.83 -11.94 -17.51
C THR A 97 -3.80 -13.05 -17.47
N LEU A 98 -4.15 -14.17 -16.86
CA LEU A 98 -3.30 -15.35 -16.77
C LEU A 98 -3.29 -16.11 -18.10
N PRO A 99 -2.29 -16.98 -18.37
CA PRO A 99 -2.21 -17.74 -19.61
C PRO A 99 -3.43 -18.61 -19.92
N ASN A 100 -4.21 -18.98 -18.90
CA ASN A 100 -5.47 -19.72 -19.05
C ASN A 100 -6.68 -18.82 -19.39
N GLY A 101 -6.47 -17.53 -19.65
CA GLY A 101 -7.51 -16.53 -19.94
C GLY A 101 -8.22 -15.98 -18.70
N GLN A 102 -7.91 -16.46 -17.49
CA GLN A 102 -8.53 -15.96 -16.27
C GLN A 102 -7.94 -14.61 -15.88
N VAL A 103 -8.80 -13.61 -15.64
CA VAL A 103 -8.37 -12.34 -15.04
C VAL A 103 -8.29 -12.49 -13.53
N LYS A 104 -7.11 -12.21 -12.97
CA LYS A 104 -6.88 -12.21 -11.52
C LYS A 104 -6.43 -10.83 -11.07
N SER A 105 -6.93 -10.41 -9.91
CA SER A 105 -6.54 -9.16 -9.28
C SER A 105 -5.40 -9.37 -8.28
N PHE A 106 -4.31 -8.64 -8.48
CA PHE A 106 -3.16 -8.54 -7.58
C PHE A 106 -3.15 -7.18 -6.87
N TYR A 107 -4.32 -6.72 -6.43
CA TYR A 107 -4.55 -5.40 -5.83
C TYR A 107 -3.57 -5.03 -4.70
N SER A 108 -3.33 -5.96 -3.76
CA SER A 108 -2.38 -5.74 -2.66
C SER A 108 -0.94 -5.52 -3.16
N PHE A 109 -0.54 -6.21 -4.24
CA PHE A 109 0.76 -6.01 -4.86
C PHE A 109 0.82 -4.66 -5.58
N ALA A 110 -0.18 -4.32 -6.39
CA ALA A 110 -0.21 -3.10 -7.18
C ALA A 110 -0.15 -1.83 -6.31
N THR A 111 -0.88 -1.80 -5.20
CA THR A 111 -0.83 -0.69 -4.23
C THR A 111 0.58 -0.52 -3.63
N LYS A 112 1.22 -1.63 -3.24
CA LYS A 112 2.61 -1.64 -2.73
C LYS A 112 3.60 -1.15 -3.79
N TYR A 113 3.44 -1.60 -5.04
CA TYR A 113 4.32 -1.21 -6.13
C TYR A 113 4.27 0.30 -6.39
N CYS A 114 3.08 0.88 -6.49
CA CYS A 114 2.91 2.32 -6.67
C CYS A 114 3.39 3.10 -5.45
N SER A 115 3.05 2.65 -4.23
CA SER A 115 3.51 3.26 -2.97
C SER A 115 5.03 3.26 -2.85
N ARG A 116 5.75 2.24 -3.35
CA ARG A 116 7.22 2.25 -3.34
C ARG A 116 7.85 3.25 -4.30
N HIS A 117 7.21 3.53 -5.42
CA HIS A 117 7.65 4.62 -6.31
C HIS A 117 7.28 6.00 -5.76
N LYS A 118 6.10 6.13 -5.13
CA LYS A 118 5.51 7.40 -4.72
C LYS A 118 4.83 7.29 -3.35
N PRO A 119 5.62 7.13 -2.27
CA PRO A 119 5.10 6.77 -0.94
C PRO A 119 4.23 7.85 -0.28
N LYS A 120 4.37 9.11 -0.72
CA LYS A 120 3.56 10.22 -0.22
C LYS A 120 2.21 10.33 -0.91
N ASP A 121 2.07 9.74 -2.09
CA ASP A 121 0.93 9.95 -3.00
C ASP A 121 0.01 8.73 -3.07
N TYR A 122 0.57 7.53 -2.86
CA TYR A 122 -0.15 6.26 -2.97
C TYR A 122 -0.26 5.55 -1.62
N PRO A 123 -1.43 5.59 -0.94
CA PRO A 123 -1.67 4.75 0.23
C PRO A 123 -1.64 3.27 -0.13
N LEU A 124 -1.14 2.47 0.80
CA LEU A 124 -0.89 1.05 0.65
C LEU A 124 -2.05 0.25 1.23
N TYR A 125 -2.64 -0.61 0.41
CA TYR A 125 -3.66 -1.54 0.89
C TYR A 125 -3.02 -2.76 1.56
N ASP A 126 -3.54 -3.10 2.75
CA ASP A 126 -3.25 -4.32 3.48
C ASP A 126 -4.51 -4.80 4.23
N SER A 127 -4.60 -6.09 4.54
CA SER A 127 -5.77 -6.64 5.25
C SER A 127 -5.90 -6.07 6.66
N TYR A 128 -4.81 -5.66 7.31
CA TYR A 128 -4.86 -4.97 8.59
C TYR A 128 -5.37 -3.53 8.46
N VAL A 129 -4.97 -2.82 7.41
CA VAL A 129 -5.47 -1.47 7.10
C VAL A 129 -6.98 -1.49 6.88
N ASP A 130 -7.48 -2.47 6.12
CA ASP A 130 -8.90 -2.71 5.88
C ASP A 130 -9.69 -2.86 7.19
N LYS A 131 -9.22 -3.74 8.09
CA LYS A 131 -9.87 -3.99 9.38
C LYS A 131 -9.92 -2.73 10.25
N VAL A 132 -8.85 -1.94 10.28
CA VAL A 132 -8.79 -0.70 11.08
C VAL A 132 -9.74 0.37 10.52
N LEU A 133 -9.74 0.59 9.21
CA LEU A 133 -10.64 1.57 8.57
C LEU A 133 -12.11 1.19 8.80
N ARG A 134 -12.47 -0.09 8.69
CA ARG A 134 -13.84 -0.54 8.96
C ARG A 134 -14.22 -0.38 10.43
N TYR A 135 -13.31 -0.69 11.34
CA TYR A 135 -13.55 -0.51 12.77
C TYR A 135 -13.89 0.95 13.09
N PHE A 136 -13.07 1.90 12.65
CA PHE A 136 -13.30 3.32 12.94
C PHE A 136 -14.50 3.88 12.20
N ARG A 137 -14.83 3.36 11.00
CA ARG A 137 -16.09 3.68 10.34
C ARG A 137 -17.28 3.31 11.22
N ASP A 138 -17.27 2.09 11.76
CA ASP A 138 -18.41 1.57 12.50
C ASP A 138 -18.53 2.16 13.92
N VAL A 139 -17.41 2.58 14.51
CA VAL A 139 -17.37 3.16 15.88
C VAL A 139 -17.56 4.67 15.89
N ASP A 140 -16.84 5.40 15.03
CA ASP A 140 -16.81 6.86 15.04
C ASP A 140 -17.62 7.49 13.89
N GLY A 141 -17.94 6.71 12.85
CA GLY A 141 -18.63 7.23 11.67
C GLY A 141 -17.78 8.22 10.86
N PHE A 142 -16.45 8.08 10.86
CA PHE A 142 -15.56 9.11 10.29
C PHE A 142 -15.81 9.41 8.81
N TYR A 143 -16.25 8.40 8.04
CA TYR A 143 -16.60 8.54 6.63
C TYR A 143 -17.52 7.40 6.20
N GLU A 144 -18.53 7.68 5.39
CA GLU A 144 -19.47 6.64 4.93
C GLU A 144 -18.90 5.88 3.74
N PHE A 145 -18.70 4.56 3.89
CA PHE A 145 -18.29 3.66 2.80
C PHE A 145 -18.64 2.19 3.07
N LYS A 146 -18.80 1.42 1.99
CA LYS A 146 -19.01 -0.04 2.04
C LYS A 146 -17.67 -0.76 2.10
N SER A 147 -17.63 -1.95 2.70
CA SER A 147 -16.37 -2.70 2.81
C SER A 147 -15.75 -3.07 1.45
N GLN A 148 -16.57 -3.22 0.41
CA GLN A 148 -16.11 -3.45 -0.96
C GLN A 148 -15.39 -2.23 -1.58
N ASP A 149 -15.69 -1.02 -1.11
CA ASP A 149 -15.12 0.22 -1.64
C ASP A 149 -13.61 0.30 -1.34
N LEU A 150 -13.12 -0.43 -0.33
CA LEU A 150 -11.70 -0.56 -0.04
C LEU A 150 -10.91 -1.34 -1.11
N LYS A 151 -11.62 -2.00 -2.05
CA LYS A 151 -11.03 -2.74 -3.20
C LYS A 151 -11.06 -1.93 -4.50
N ASP A 152 -11.55 -0.70 -4.45
CA ASP A 152 -11.46 0.29 -5.52
C ASP A 152 -10.42 1.33 -5.11
N TYR A 153 -9.34 1.47 -5.87
CA TYR A 153 -8.21 2.29 -5.42
C TYR A 153 -8.54 3.79 -5.27
N PRO A 154 -9.18 4.46 -6.24
CA PRO A 154 -9.64 5.83 -6.06
C PRO A 154 -10.48 6.03 -4.79
N LEU A 155 -11.45 5.15 -4.53
CA LEU A 155 -12.27 5.21 -3.31
C LEU A 155 -11.44 4.94 -2.05
N PHE A 156 -10.57 3.94 -2.07
CA PHE A 156 -9.67 3.63 -0.97
C PHE A 156 -8.77 4.81 -0.61
N ARG A 157 -8.13 5.45 -1.62
CA ARG A 157 -7.30 6.64 -1.41
C ARG A 157 -8.10 7.78 -0.77
N ARG A 158 -9.34 7.99 -1.23
CA ARG A 158 -10.24 8.96 -0.61
C ARG A 158 -10.56 8.61 0.83
N ILE A 159 -10.94 7.37 1.13
CA ILE A 159 -11.24 6.91 2.50
C ILE A 159 -10.06 7.15 3.44
N VAL A 160 -8.82 6.89 3.00
CA VAL A 160 -7.62 7.18 3.81
C VAL A 160 -7.41 8.68 3.99
N SER A 161 -7.74 9.51 2.99
CA SER A 161 -7.72 10.97 3.14
C SER A 161 -8.74 11.47 4.15
N GLU A 162 -9.99 11.00 4.07
CA GLU A 162 -11.07 11.37 4.99
C GLU A 162 -10.76 10.91 6.41
N PHE A 163 -10.12 9.73 6.57
CA PHE A 163 -9.58 9.29 7.86
C PHE A 163 -8.54 10.28 8.40
N ARG A 164 -7.60 10.74 7.57
CA ARG A 164 -6.60 11.73 8.00
C ARG A 164 -7.25 13.02 8.45
N ASP A 165 -8.19 13.53 7.68
CA ASP A 165 -8.84 14.81 7.93
C ASP A 165 -9.71 14.75 9.20
N PHE A 166 -10.52 13.70 9.36
CA PHE A 166 -11.41 13.52 10.51
C PHE A 166 -10.65 13.45 11.85
N TYR A 167 -9.49 12.82 11.88
CA TYR A 167 -8.67 12.68 13.09
C TYR A 167 -7.61 13.77 13.25
N GLY A 168 -7.61 14.80 12.39
CA GLY A 168 -6.64 15.91 12.48
C GLY A 168 -5.20 15.49 12.18
N LEU A 169 -5.01 14.47 11.34
CA LEU A 169 -3.72 13.87 10.97
C LEU A 169 -3.19 14.39 9.62
N GLY A 170 -3.67 15.55 9.17
CA GLY A 170 -3.35 16.11 7.85
C GLY A 170 -1.86 16.39 7.61
N GLU A 171 -1.09 16.61 8.69
CA GLU A 171 0.37 16.81 8.63
C GLU A 171 1.17 15.56 8.23
N TYR A 172 0.57 14.38 8.37
CA TYR A 172 1.20 13.12 8.04
C TYR A 172 0.86 12.71 6.59
N ASP A 173 1.87 12.30 5.84
CA ASP A 173 1.72 11.74 4.49
C ASP A 173 1.14 10.31 4.53
N PHE A 174 0.76 9.78 3.37
CA PHE A 174 0.19 8.43 3.30
C PHE A 174 1.15 7.36 3.85
N LYS A 175 2.47 7.47 3.63
CA LYS A 175 3.46 6.53 4.20
C LYS A 175 3.32 6.43 5.72
N LYS A 176 3.29 7.56 6.42
CA LYS A 176 3.17 7.58 7.90
C LYS A 176 1.82 7.03 8.37
N ILE A 177 0.75 7.33 7.66
CA ILE A 177 -0.60 6.84 7.97
C ILE A 177 -0.70 5.33 7.74
N ASP A 178 -0.16 4.82 6.63
CA ASP A 178 -0.13 3.39 6.32
C ASP A 178 0.66 2.61 7.38
N MET A 179 1.81 3.15 7.82
CA MET A 179 2.61 2.57 8.90
C MET A 179 1.80 2.45 10.20
N TYR A 180 1.09 3.53 10.57
CA TYR A 180 0.21 3.54 11.74
C TYR A 180 -0.92 2.51 11.60
N LEU A 181 -1.72 2.58 10.53
CA LEU A 181 -2.88 1.72 10.31
C LEU A 181 -2.49 0.23 10.27
N ARG A 182 -1.41 -0.11 9.56
CA ARG A 182 -0.95 -1.49 9.44
C ARG A 182 -0.47 -2.04 10.77
N ARG A 183 0.28 -1.26 11.56
CA ARG A 183 0.80 -1.71 12.86
C ARG A 183 -0.28 -1.83 13.92
N LEU A 184 -1.13 -0.82 14.02
CA LEU A 184 -2.32 -0.88 14.86
C LEU A 184 -3.16 -2.10 14.50
N GLY A 185 -3.39 -2.31 13.20
CA GLY A 185 -4.17 -3.44 12.72
C GLY A 185 -3.51 -4.78 13.04
N LYS A 186 -2.20 -4.90 12.88
CA LYS A 186 -1.43 -6.10 13.26
C LYS A 186 -1.49 -6.35 14.76
N GLU A 187 -1.36 -5.33 15.60
CA GLU A 187 -1.45 -5.49 17.06
C GLU A 187 -2.85 -5.95 17.48
N LYS A 188 -3.90 -5.34 16.92
CA LYS A 188 -5.27 -5.55 17.37
C LYS A 188 -5.99 -6.73 16.70
N PHE A 189 -5.64 -7.06 15.47
CA PHE A 189 -6.37 -8.06 14.68
C PHE A 189 -5.53 -9.25 14.21
N SER A 190 -4.30 -9.44 14.72
CA SER A 190 -3.48 -10.64 14.44
C SER A 190 -3.92 -11.90 15.17
N LYS A 191 -4.71 -11.77 16.24
CA LYS A 191 -5.21 -12.88 17.08
C LYS A 191 -6.69 -13.23 16.81
N MET A 192 -7.27 -12.73 15.72
CA MET A 192 -8.63 -13.06 15.27
C MET A 192 -8.59 -13.90 14.01
#